data_AF-A0AAA9SEE0-F1
#
_entry.id   AF-A0AAA9SEE0-F1
#
_cell.length_a   1.000
_cell.length_b   1.000
_cell.length_c   1.000
_cell.angle_alpha   90.00
_cell.angle_beta   90.00
_cell.angle_gamma   90.00
#
_symmetry.space_group_name_H-M   'P 1'
#
loop_
_entity.id
_entity.type
_entity.pdbx_description
1 polymer ?
#
loop_
_entity_poly.entity_id
_entity_poly.type
_entity_poly.pdbx_seq_one_letter_code
_entity_poly.pdbx_strand_id
1 'polypeptide(L)'
;MPSYAPQRCQSPAGSGPQENPLLHKITSRKKPFPRRSDGKDVQHNEWYIGEYSRQAVEEALMKENKDGTFLVRDCSAKSRAEPYVLVVFYGNKVYNVKIRFLERNQQFALGTGLRGDEKFDSVEAIIEHYKYFPIILIDGKDKTGTHREQCYLTQALPVNRHFSPR
;
A
#
# COMPACT_ATOMS: atom_id res chain seq x y z
N MET A 1 70.35 -7.45 34.87
CA MET A 1 71.64 -6.94 34.34
C MET A 1 71.77 -7.44 32.91
N PRO A 2 72.09 -6.64 31.85
CA PRO A 2 72.16 -5.17 31.62
C PRO A 2 71.05 -4.72 30.62
N SER A 3 70.57 -3.46 30.54
CA SER A 3 71.16 -2.17 30.07
C SER A 3 71.41 -2.06 28.55
N TYR A 4 70.54 -1.32 27.85
CA TYR A 4 70.81 -0.08 27.05
C TYR A 4 69.75 0.14 25.95
N ALA A 5 69.16 1.33 25.95
CA ALA A 5 68.49 1.99 24.82
C ALA A 5 69.49 2.98 24.16
N PRO A 6 69.14 3.89 23.21
CA PRO A 6 67.98 4.04 22.30
C PRO A 6 68.38 4.44 20.85
N GLN A 7 67.40 4.68 19.96
CA GLN A 7 67.24 5.86 19.06
C GLN A 7 66.35 5.48 17.85
N ARG A 8 65.08 5.90 17.83
CA ARG A 8 64.52 7.18 17.34
C ARG A 8 64.34 7.19 15.82
N CYS A 9 63.07 7.28 15.38
CA CYS A 9 62.60 8.29 14.43
C CYS A 9 61.15 8.64 14.76
N GLN A 10 60.91 9.94 14.95
CA GLN A 10 59.65 10.58 15.35
C GLN A 10 58.81 10.93 14.13
N SER A 11 57.48 11.06 14.30
CA SER A 11 56.70 12.23 13.85
C SER A 11 55.23 12.16 14.32
N PRO A 12 54.53 13.31 14.45
CA PRO A 12 53.83 13.64 15.69
C PRO A 12 52.33 14.01 15.55
N ALA A 13 51.70 14.10 16.74
CA ALA A 13 50.53 14.89 17.15
C ALA A 13 49.17 14.58 16.47
N GLY A 14 48.04 14.49 17.16
CA GLY A 14 47.72 14.72 18.57
C GLY A 14 46.20 14.86 18.71
N SER A 15 45.64 14.22 19.74
CA SER A 15 44.46 14.62 20.52
C SER A 15 43.06 14.65 19.87
N GLY A 16 42.14 13.81 20.37
CA GLY A 16 40.67 14.03 20.28
C GLY A 16 40.18 15.14 21.24
N PRO A 17 38.88 15.28 21.60
CA PRO A 17 37.73 14.36 21.47
C PRO A 17 36.39 15.04 20.99
N GLN A 18 35.25 14.36 21.22
CA GLN A 18 33.85 14.66 20.85
C GLN A 18 33.32 16.09 21.08
N GLU A 19 32.43 16.55 20.17
CA GLU A 19 31.28 17.42 20.48
C GLU A 19 30.27 17.53 19.31
N ASN A 20 28.98 17.45 19.64
CA ASN A 20 27.81 17.88 18.85
C ASN A 20 27.23 19.05 19.68
N PRO A 21 26.81 20.24 19.16
CA PRO A 21 25.56 20.29 18.37
C PRO A 21 25.30 21.55 17.47
N LEU A 22 24.22 21.44 16.66
CA LEU A 22 23.32 22.50 16.09
C LEU A 22 23.72 23.42 14.91
N LEU A 23 22.82 23.42 13.89
CA LEU A 23 22.29 24.53 13.05
C LEU A 23 23.30 25.45 12.30
N HIS A 24 23.14 25.93 11.05
CA HIS A 24 21.98 26.34 10.25
C HIS A 24 22.44 26.97 8.90
N LYS A 25 21.61 26.83 7.84
CA LYS A 25 21.51 27.57 6.54
C LYS A 25 21.48 26.61 5.34
N ILE A 26 20.34 26.02 4.98
CA ILE A 26 19.25 26.61 4.17
C ILE A 26 19.76 27.35 2.92
N THR A 27 19.92 26.61 1.81
CA THR A 27 19.65 27.14 0.47
C THR A 27 18.51 26.31 -0.10
N SER A 28 17.31 26.87 0.00
CA SER A 28 16.05 26.25 -0.42
C SER A 28 16.00 26.11 -1.93
N ARG A 29 16.20 24.90 -2.46
CA ARG A 29 15.45 24.45 -3.64
C ARG A 29 14.49 23.36 -3.16
N LYS A 30 13.42 23.81 -2.49
CA LYS A 30 12.24 22.99 -2.22
C LYS A 30 11.70 22.55 -3.58
N LYS A 31 12.05 21.34 -4.02
CA LYS A 31 11.15 20.58 -4.87
C LYS A 31 9.83 20.55 -4.10
N PRO A 32 8.68 20.92 -4.72
CA PRO A 32 7.43 20.82 -4.02
C PRO A 32 7.34 19.37 -3.55
N PHE A 33 7.18 19.19 -2.23
CA PHE A 33 6.57 17.97 -1.72
C PHE A 33 5.42 17.63 -2.66
N PRO A 34 5.23 16.37 -3.08
CA PRO A 34 3.95 16.01 -3.64
C PRO A 34 2.94 16.53 -2.64
N ARG A 35 2.13 17.50 -3.07
CA ARG A 35 0.94 17.87 -2.32
C ARG A 35 0.29 16.54 -2.03
N ARG A 36 -0.18 16.37 -0.78
CA ARG A 36 -1.06 15.26 -0.37
C ARG A 36 -1.72 14.76 -1.64
N SER A 37 -1.51 13.51 -2.05
CA SER A 37 -2.43 12.92 -3.02
C SER A 37 -3.76 12.97 -2.28
N ASP A 38 -4.44 14.11 -2.45
CA ASP A 38 -5.82 14.30 -2.08
C ASP A 38 -6.47 13.09 -2.71
N GLY A 39 -7.36 12.40 -1.99
CA GLY A 39 -8.09 11.26 -2.54
C GLY A 39 -8.92 11.54 -3.81
N LYS A 40 -8.69 12.68 -4.47
CA LYS A 40 -9.18 13.12 -5.78
C LYS A 40 -8.73 12.20 -6.92
N ASP A 41 -7.51 11.68 -6.93
CA ASP A 41 -7.05 10.86 -8.07
C ASP A 41 -7.87 9.55 -8.18
N VAL A 42 -8.28 8.99 -7.04
CA VAL A 42 -9.12 7.79 -7.00
C VAL A 42 -10.59 8.12 -7.30
N GLN A 43 -11.09 9.28 -6.88
CA GLN A 43 -12.50 9.69 -7.04
C GLN A 43 -13.00 9.76 -8.49
N HIS A 44 -12.11 9.90 -9.47
CA HIS A 44 -12.48 9.97 -10.89
C HIS A 44 -12.63 8.59 -11.57
N ASN A 45 -12.33 7.51 -10.87
CA ASN A 45 -12.36 6.16 -11.44
C ASN A 45 -13.73 5.49 -11.28
N GLU A 46 -14.21 4.85 -12.34
CA GLU A 46 -15.50 4.13 -12.37
C GLU A 46 -15.59 2.97 -11.36
N TRP A 47 -14.43 2.40 -10.99
CA TRP A 47 -14.34 1.32 -10.01
C TRP A 47 -14.32 1.81 -8.56
N TYR A 48 -14.18 3.11 -8.32
CA TYR A 48 -14.21 3.66 -6.97
C TYR A 48 -15.61 4.15 -6.60
N ILE A 49 -16.13 3.64 -5.49
CA ILE A 49 -17.50 3.93 -5.05
C ILE A 49 -17.57 4.81 -3.79
N GLY A 50 -16.44 5.10 -3.15
CA GLY A 50 -16.39 5.85 -1.89
C GLY A 50 -16.93 5.06 -0.68
N GLU A 51 -17.59 5.77 0.24
CA GLU A 51 -18.07 5.22 1.52
C GLU A 51 -19.41 4.47 1.34
N TYR A 52 -19.34 3.24 0.82
CA TYR A 52 -20.45 2.28 0.86
C TYR A 52 -20.23 1.21 1.94
N SER A 53 -21.34 0.71 2.49
CA SER A 53 -21.30 -0.37 3.47
C SER A 53 -20.75 -1.65 2.83
N ARG A 54 -20.05 -2.44 3.64
CA ARG A 54 -19.54 -3.75 3.21
C ARG A 54 -20.66 -4.63 2.68
N GLN A 55 -21.80 -4.65 3.37
CA GLN A 55 -22.93 -5.50 3.03
C GLN A 55 -23.53 -5.12 1.66
N ALA A 56 -23.79 -3.84 1.41
CA ALA A 56 -24.36 -3.39 0.13
C ALA A 56 -23.45 -3.74 -1.05
N VAL A 57 -22.13 -3.64 -0.84
CA VAL A 57 -21.12 -4.03 -1.84
C VAL A 57 -21.10 -5.53 -2.09
N GLU A 58 -21.15 -6.33 -1.02
CA GLU A 58 -21.18 -7.79 -1.13
C GLU A 58 -22.44 -8.26 -1.87
N GLU A 59 -23.61 -7.68 -1.56
CA GLU A 59 -24.87 -7.98 -2.25
C GLU A 59 -24.83 -7.58 -3.74
N ALA A 60 -24.28 -6.41 -4.07
CA ALA A 60 -24.17 -5.94 -5.44
C ALA A 60 -23.25 -6.83 -6.30
N LEU A 61 -22.09 -7.23 -5.75
CA LEU A 61 -21.16 -8.14 -6.41
C LEU A 61 -21.76 -9.54 -6.59
N MET A 62 -22.45 -10.06 -5.58
CA MET A 62 -23.17 -11.33 -5.66
C MET A 62 -24.28 -11.29 -6.71
N LYS A 63 -24.96 -10.17 -6.87
CA LYS A 63 -25.99 -9.97 -7.90
C LYS A 63 -25.41 -9.89 -9.31
N GLU A 64 -24.24 -9.27 -9.48
CA GLU A 64 -23.55 -9.24 -10.79
C GLU A 64 -23.04 -10.64 -11.18
N ASN A 65 -22.60 -11.45 -10.21
CA ASN A 65 -22.25 -12.87 -10.36
C ASN A 65 -21.28 -13.17 -11.52
N LYS A 66 -20.21 -12.39 -11.63
CA LYS A 66 -19.18 -12.54 -12.67
C LYS A 66 -17.80 -12.50 -12.06
N ASP A 67 -17.03 -13.56 -12.27
CA ASP A 67 -15.68 -13.68 -11.75
C ASP A 67 -14.75 -12.58 -12.26
N GLY A 68 -13.92 -12.05 -11.36
CA GLY A 68 -13.03 -10.94 -11.61
C GLY A 68 -13.70 -9.56 -11.56
N THR A 69 -15.01 -9.49 -11.29
CA THR A 69 -15.69 -8.21 -11.05
C THR A 69 -15.17 -7.59 -9.76
N PHE A 70 -14.81 -6.31 -9.80
CA PHE A 70 -14.18 -5.64 -8.67
C PHE A 70 -14.66 -4.21 -8.46
N LEU A 71 -14.36 -3.67 -7.28
CA LEU A 71 -14.47 -2.24 -6.97
C LEU A 71 -13.55 -1.87 -5.81
N VAL A 72 -13.31 -0.58 -5.61
CA VAL A 72 -12.61 -0.04 -4.45
C VAL A 72 -13.55 0.86 -3.66
N ARG A 73 -13.53 0.69 -2.34
CA ARG A 73 -14.31 1.51 -1.40
C ARG A 73 -13.45 2.02 -0.27
N ASP A 74 -13.99 2.99 0.45
CA ASP A 74 -13.39 3.44 1.70
C ASP A 74 -13.40 2.32 2.76
N CYS A 75 -12.31 2.23 3.52
CA CYS A 75 -12.23 1.34 4.65
C CYS A 75 -13.07 1.88 5.81
N SER A 76 -13.99 1.05 6.32
CA SER A 76 -14.89 1.42 7.42
C SER A 76 -14.16 1.80 8.72
N ALA A 77 -12.92 1.33 8.91
CA ALA A 77 -12.10 1.65 10.07
C ALA A 77 -11.48 3.05 10.04
N LYS A 78 -11.60 3.78 8.92
CA LYS A 78 -11.07 5.16 8.72
C LYS A 78 -9.62 5.33 9.19
N SER A 79 -8.79 4.30 8.97
CA SER A 79 -7.38 4.30 9.34
C SER A 79 -6.53 4.87 8.22
N ARG A 80 -5.57 5.72 8.56
CA ARG A 80 -4.58 6.22 7.59
C ARG A 80 -3.67 5.12 7.04
N ALA A 81 -3.43 4.07 7.82
CA ALA A 81 -2.62 2.94 7.39
C ALA A 81 -3.37 2.00 6.45
N GLU A 82 -4.70 2.00 6.50
CA GLU A 82 -5.58 1.15 5.68
C GLU A 82 -6.75 1.97 5.11
N PRO A 83 -6.48 2.92 4.20
CA PRO A 83 -7.51 3.86 3.75
C PRO A 83 -8.59 3.20 2.90
N TYR A 84 -8.24 2.18 2.11
CA TYR A 84 -9.13 1.60 1.11
C TYR A 84 -9.24 0.08 1.22
N VAL A 85 -10.28 -0.46 0.59
CA VAL A 85 -10.50 -1.89 0.43
C VAL A 85 -10.82 -2.18 -1.04
N LEU A 86 -10.01 -3.03 -1.67
CA LEU A 86 -10.34 -3.65 -2.95
C LEU A 86 -11.26 -4.84 -2.67
N VAL A 87 -12.40 -4.88 -3.34
CA VAL A 87 -13.39 -5.94 -3.20
C VAL A 87 -13.52 -6.66 -4.54
N VAL A 88 -13.39 -7.98 -4.53
CA VAL A 88 -13.37 -8.82 -5.75
C VAL A 88 -14.35 -9.96 -5.60
N PHE A 89 -15.18 -10.20 -6.61
CA PHE A 89 -16.01 -11.39 -6.73
C PHE A 89 -15.26 -12.48 -7.52
N TYR A 90 -15.14 -13.67 -6.94
CA TYR A 90 -14.54 -14.82 -7.60
C TYR A 90 -15.03 -16.13 -6.98
N GLY A 91 -15.37 -17.13 -7.79
CA GLY A 91 -15.71 -18.47 -7.29
C GLY A 91 -16.90 -18.46 -6.33
N ASN A 92 -17.94 -17.68 -6.66
CA ASN A 92 -19.14 -17.49 -5.84
C ASN A 92 -18.86 -16.93 -4.42
N LYS A 93 -17.78 -16.14 -4.30
CA LYS A 93 -17.37 -15.52 -3.04
C LYS A 93 -16.90 -14.08 -3.27
N VAL A 94 -17.15 -13.22 -2.28
CA VAL A 94 -16.62 -11.86 -2.25
C VAL A 94 -15.42 -11.77 -1.32
N TYR A 95 -14.28 -11.38 -1.87
CA TYR A 95 -13.03 -11.19 -1.16
C TYR A 95 -12.81 -9.72 -0.85
N ASN A 96 -12.52 -9.42 0.41
CA ASN A 96 -12.15 -8.07 0.86
C ASN A 96 -10.63 -8.03 1.04
N VAL A 97 -9.94 -7.21 0.25
CA VAL A 97 -8.49 -7.03 0.28
C VAL A 97 -8.17 -5.63 0.77
N LYS A 98 -7.51 -5.52 1.92
CA LYS A 98 -7.07 -4.23 2.44
C LYS A 98 -6.04 -3.61 1.50
N ILE A 99 -6.18 -2.33 1.21
CA ILE A 99 -5.13 -1.53 0.58
C ILE A 99 -4.48 -0.71 1.69
N ARG A 100 -3.22 -1.00 1.95
CA ARG A 100 -2.43 -0.33 2.99
C ARG A 100 -1.66 0.84 2.40
N PHE A 101 -1.51 1.89 3.18
CA PHE A 101 -0.62 3.01 2.86
C PHE A 101 0.65 2.90 3.71
N LEU A 102 1.79 2.83 3.04
CA LEU A 102 3.12 2.71 3.62
C LEU A 102 3.73 4.10 3.76
N GLU A 103 3.47 4.77 4.89
CA GLU A 103 3.85 6.17 5.10
C GLU A 103 5.34 6.47 4.89
N ARG A 104 6.24 5.52 5.22
CA ARG A 104 7.69 5.70 5.06
C ARG A 104 8.10 5.97 3.61
N ASN A 105 7.45 5.30 2.67
CA ASN A 105 7.79 5.36 1.25
C ASN A 105 6.73 6.09 0.42
N GLN A 106 5.61 6.49 1.03
CA GLN A 106 4.45 7.07 0.35
C GLN A 106 3.90 6.16 -0.77
N GLN A 107 3.82 4.86 -0.50
CA GLN A 107 3.35 3.84 -1.46
C GLN A 107 2.19 3.03 -0.91
N PHE A 108 1.49 2.31 -1.79
CA PHE A 108 0.39 1.42 -1.45
C PHE A 108 0.79 -0.05 -1.61
N ALA A 109 0.17 -0.93 -0.83
CA ALA A 109 0.35 -2.38 -0.91
C ALA A 109 -0.95 -3.13 -0.56
N LEU A 110 -1.13 -4.34 -1.09
CA LEU A 110 -2.31 -5.16 -0.82
C LEU A 110 -2.13 -6.13 0.36
N GLY A 111 -3.22 -6.35 1.08
CA GLY A 111 -3.35 -7.38 2.11
C GLY A 111 -2.34 -7.28 3.25
N THR A 112 -2.20 -8.36 4.01
CA THR A 112 -1.00 -8.63 4.81
C THR A 112 0.00 -9.34 3.89
N GLY A 113 1.31 -9.14 4.02
CA GLY A 113 2.36 -9.55 3.05
C GLY A 113 2.32 -10.99 2.51
N LEU A 114 1.45 -11.85 3.03
CA LEU A 114 1.00 -13.11 2.44
C LEU A 114 0.40 -12.99 1.02
N ARG A 115 -0.09 -11.81 0.64
CA ARG A 115 -0.69 -11.53 -0.68
C ARG A 115 0.29 -10.92 -1.69
N GLY A 116 1.57 -10.81 -1.32
CA GLY A 116 2.63 -10.21 -2.12
C GLY A 116 3.33 -9.06 -1.37
N ASP A 117 4.58 -8.81 -1.73
CA ASP A 117 5.41 -7.70 -1.23
C ASP A 117 5.48 -6.51 -2.20
N GLU A 118 4.58 -6.50 -3.19
CA GLU A 118 4.50 -5.48 -4.22
C GLU A 118 4.04 -4.14 -3.64
N LYS A 119 4.65 -3.08 -4.16
CA LYS A 119 4.41 -1.71 -3.74
C LYS A 119 4.12 -0.87 -4.97
N PHE A 120 3.14 0.01 -4.84
CA PHE A 120 2.59 0.77 -5.93
C PHE A 120 2.54 2.25 -5.56
N ASP A 121 2.72 3.12 -6.53
CA ASP A 121 2.70 4.57 -6.28
C ASP A 121 1.26 5.12 -6.15
N SER A 122 0.25 4.37 -6.63
CA SER A 122 -1.16 4.73 -6.53
C SER A 122 -2.08 3.50 -6.45
N VAL A 123 -3.34 3.70 -6.06
CA VAL A 123 -4.38 2.66 -6.12
C VAL A 123 -4.69 2.27 -7.57
N GLU A 124 -4.63 3.22 -8.50
CA GLU A 124 -4.82 2.95 -9.92
C GLU A 124 -3.75 1.99 -10.46
N ALA A 125 -2.48 2.18 -10.05
CA ALA A 125 -1.40 1.28 -10.42
C ALA A 125 -1.60 -0.16 -9.88
N ILE A 126 -2.23 -0.31 -8.70
CA ILE A 126 -2.63 -1.63 -8.18
C ILE A 126 -3.65 -2.27 -9.13
N ILE A 127 -4.71 -1.52 -9.47
CA ILE A 127 -5.78 -2.05 -10.33
C ILE A 127 -5.21 -2.44 -11.69
N GLU A 128 -4.42 -1.57 -12.31
CA GLU A 128 -3.85 -1.83 -13.63
C GLU A 128 -2.91 -3.04 -13.62
N HIS A 129 -2.07 -3.17 -12.59
CA HIS A 129 -1.20 -4.33 -12.44
C HIS A 129 -2.00 -5.64 -12.36
N TYR A 130 -3.00 -5.72 -11.48
CA TYR A 130 -3.75 -6.97 -11.27
C TYR A 130 -4.80 -7.27 -12.36
N LYS A 131 -4.91 -6.43 -13.40
CA LYS A 131 -5.57 -6.83 -14.66
C LYS A 131 -4.73 -7.81 -15.47
N TYR A 132 -3.40 -7.70 -15.41
CA TYR A 132 -2.48 -8.54 -16.19
C TYR A 132 -1.74 -9.58 -15.36
N PHE A 133 -1.67 -9.40 -14.04
CA PHE A 133 -1.08 -10.35 -13.11
C PHE A 133 -2.14 -10.86 -12.13
N PRO A 134 -2.20 -12.18 -11.84
CA PRO A 134 -3.26 -12.70 -10.99
C PRO A 134 -3.05 -12.31 -9.53
N ILE A 135 -4.05 -11.70 -8.90
CA ILE A 135 -4.07 -11.48 -7.46
C ILE A 135 -4.34 -12.79 -6.73
N ILE A 136 -3.64 -12.99 -5.60
CA ILE A 136 -3.91 -14.11 -4.70
C ILE A 136 -5.04 -13.78 -3.72
N LEU A 137 -6.15 -14.49 -3.87
CA LEU A 137 -7.32 -14.39 -3.03
C LEU A 137 -7.26 -15.43 -1.92
N ILE A 138 -7.34 -14.97 -0.67
CA ILE A 138 -7.31 -15.80 0.53
C ILE A 138 -8.61 -15.52 1.29
N ASP A 139 -9.32 -16.58 1.67
CA ASP A 139 -10.52 -16.43 2.50
C ASP A 139 -10.11 -16.05 3.92
N GLY A 140 -10.61 -14.93 4.43
CA GLY A 140 -10.36 -14.52 5.82
C GLY A 140 -10.95 -15.49 6.86
N LYS A 141 -11.88 -16.37 6.46
CA LYS A 141 -12.40 -17.45 7.31
C LYS A 141 -11.47 -18.67 7.32
N ASP A 142 -10.61 -18.82 6.31
CA ASP A 142 -9.64 -19.90 6.24
C ASP A 142 -8.40 -19.57 7.09
N LYS A 143 -8.36 -20.13 8.31
CA LYS A 143 -7.25 -19.93 9.24
C LYS A 143 -5.97 -20.67 8.81
N THR A 144 -6.08 -21.68 7.95
CA THR A 144 -4.91 -22.44 7.47
C THR A 144 -4.27 -21.78 6.25
N GLY A 145 -4.98 -20.87 5.58
CA GLY A 145 -4.49 -20.14 4.41
C GLY A 145 -4.15 -21.04 3.23
N THR A 146 -4.65 -22.28 3.25
CA THR A 146 -4.40 -23.30 2.24
C THR A 146 -5.27 -23.09 1.00
N HIS A 147 -6.45 -22.48 1.17
CA HIS A 147 -7.36 -22.18 0.07
C HIS A 147 -6.99 -20.81 -0.51
N ARG A 148 -6.17 -20.86 -1.56
CA ARG A 148 -5.69 -19.69 -2.30
C ARG A 148 -6.21 -19.77 -3.72
N GLU A 149 -6.93 -18.76 -4.16
CA GLU A 149 -7.41 -18.64 -5.53
C GLU A 149 -6.60 -17.59 -6.29
N GLN A 150 -6.40 -17.80 -7.59
CA GLN A 150 -5.75 -16.84 -8.49
C GLN A 150 -6.82 -16.18 -9.36
N CYS A 151 -6.88 -14.85 -9.32
CA CYS A 151 -7.91 -14.09 -10.02
C CYS A 151 -7.31 -12.89 -10.74
N TYR A 152 -7.76 -12.61 -11.95
CA TYR A 152 -7.47 -11.34 -12.63
C TYR A 152 -8.61 -10.36 -12.39
N LEU A 153 -8.28 -9.08 -12.26
CA LEU A 153 -9.28 -8.02 -12.26
C LEU A 153 -9.78 -7.82 -13.70
N THR A 154 -11.05 -8.12 -13.97
CA THR A 154 -11.57 -8.15 -15.35
C THR A 154 -12.43 -6.93 -15.66
N GLN A 155 -13.33 -6.55 -14.75
CA GLN A 155 -14.26 -5.44 -14.97
C GLN A 155 -14.64 -4.75 -13.65
N ALA A 156 -14.83 -3.44 -13.73
CA ALA A 156 -15.42 -2.68 -12.64
C ALA A 156 -16.89 -3.07 -12.45
N LEU A 157 -17.38 -3.11 -11.22
CA LEU A 157 -18.81 -3.28 -10.96
C LEU A 157 -19.57 -2.07 -11.55
N PRO A 158 -20.60 -2.28 -12.40
CA PRO A 158 -21.38 -1.18 -12.97
C PRO A 158 -22.26 -0.53 -11.89
N VAL A 159 -21.72 0.49 -11.23
CA VAL A 159 -22.29 1.19 -10.06
C VAL A 159 -23.73 1.63 -10.30
N ASN A 160 -24.03 2.18 -11.47
CA ASN A 160 -25.36 2.70 -11.84
C ASN A 160 -26.48 1.64 -11.85
N ARG A 161 -26.15 0.34 -11.90
CA ARG A 161 -27.14 -0.75 -11.91
C ARG A 161 -27.48 -1.24 -10.50
N HIS A 162 -26.64 -0.91 -9.51
CA HIS A 162 -26.69 -1.50 -8.18
C HIS A 162 -26.81 -0.46 -7.06
N PHE A 163 -26.37 0.77 -7.31
CA PHE A 163 -26.43 1.87 -6.36
C PHE A 163 -27.17 3.06 -6.99
N SER A 164 -28.08 3.65 -6.23
CA SER A 164 -28.71 4.91 -6.64
C SER A 164 -27.64 6.02 -6.67
N PRO A 165 -27.69 6.92 -7.66
CA PRO A 165 -26.82 8.10 -7.67
C PRO A 165 -27.10 8.92 -6.39
N ARG A 166 -26.01 9.38 -5.76
CA ARG A 166 -26.08 10.30 -4.61
C ARG A 166 -26.34 11.73 -5.05
#